data_AF-A0A1I7D631-F1
#
_entry.id   AF-A0A1I7D631-F1
#
_cell.length_a   1.000
_cell.length_b   1.000
_cell.length_c   1.000
_cell.angle_alpha   90.00
_cell.angle_beta   90.00
_cell.angle_gamma   90.00
#
_symmetry.space_group_name_H-M   'P 1'
#
loop_
_entity.id
_entity.type
_entity.pdbx_description
1 polymer ?
#
loop_
_entity_poly.entity_id
_entity_poly.type
_entity_poly.pdbx_seq_one_letter_code
_entity_poly.pdbx_strand_id
1 'polypeptide(L)'
;MDPDEVQRAQQVLDRIREDLMSRTGVHAVFIGLLPDQHGIPGQQIGIRVVVDPVTVETHLQRLPRSIDGLPVRVERGAPAPEE
;
A
#
# COMPACT_ATOMS: atom_id res chain seq x y z
N MET A 1 11.66 -18.36 7.95
CA MET A 1 11.13 -17.42 6.96
C MET A 1 11.33 -18.10 5.63
N ASP A 2 10.25 -18.65 5.10
CA ASP A 2 10.32 -19.46 3.90
C ASP A 2 10.43 -18.52 2.68
N PRO A 3 11.34 -18.78 1.73
CA PRO A 3 11.54 -17.91 0.59
C PRO A 3 10.27 -17.76 -0.27
N ASP A 4 9.38 -18.75 -0.25
CA ASP A 4 8.07 -18.74 -0.90
C ASP A 4 7.11 -17.68 -0.30
N GLU A 5 7.12 -17.48 1.02
CA GLU A 5 6.25 -16.51 1.71
C GLU A 5 6.61 -15.08 1.31
N VAL A 6 7.91 -14.76 1.34
CA VAL A 6 8.45 -13.47 0.89
C VAL A 6 8.08 -13.21 -0.58
N GLN A 7 8.20 -14.24 -1.42
CA GLN A 7 7.93 -14.13 -2.85
C GLN A 7 6.44 -13.95 -3.15
N ARG A 8 5.54 -14.62 -2.41
CA ARG A 8 4.09 -14.41 -2.51
C ARG A 8 3.69 -13.02 -2.03
N ALA A 9 4.19 -12.59 -0.88
CA ALA A 9 3.94 -11.25 -0.37
C ALA A 9 4.37 -10.20 -1.41
N GLN A 10 5.56 -10.36 -1.99
CA GLN A 10 6.07 -9.47 -3.03
C GLN A 10 5.17 -9.44 -4.28
N GLN A 11 4.69 -10.60 -4.76
CA GLN A 11 3.76 -10.67 -5.90
C GLN A 11 2.44 -9.95 -5.63
N VAL A 12 1.90 -10.09 -4.41
CA VAL A 12 0.65 -9.40 -4.02
C VAL A 12 0.87 -7.89 -3.99
N LEU A 13 1.99 -7.43 -3.42
CA LEU A 13 2.34 -6.01 -3.39
C LEU A 13 2.52 -5.44 -4.80
N ASP A 14 3.13 -6.20 -5.70
CA ASP A 14 3.33 -5.78 -7.09
C ASP A 14 1.99 -5.61 -7.81
N ARG A 15 1.07 -6.59 -7.67
CA ARG A 15 -0.29 -6.48 -8.21
C ARG A 15 -1.07 -5.30 -7.66
N ILE A 16 -0.96 -5.02 -6.36
CA ILE A 16 -1.62 -3.85 -5.75
C ILE A 16 -1.06 -2.57 -6.35
N ARG A 17 0.27 -2.49 -6.50
CA ARG A 17 0.93 -1.35 -7.10
C ARG A 17 0.49 -1.13 -8.53
N GLU A 18 0.45 -2.19 -9.35
CA GLU A 18 -0.02 -2.12 -10.74
C GLU A 18 -1.49 -1.71 -10.83
N ASP A 19 -2.37 -2.28 -10.00
CA ASP A 19 -3.79 -1.93 -9.99
C ASP A 19 -3.99 -0.45 -9.65
N LEU A 20 -3.27 0.06 -8.65
CA LEU A 20 -3.31 1.45 -8.24
C LEU A 20 -2.71 2.38 -9.31
N MET A 21 -1.54 2.07 -9.86
CA MET A 21 -0.90 2.86 -10.92
C MET A 21 -1.72 2.89 -12.22
N SER A 22 -2.51 1.84 -12.48
CA SER A 22 -3.45 1.82 -13.61
C SER A 22 -4.69 2.70 -13.38
N ARG A 23 -4.90 3.26 -12.19
CA ARG A 23 -6.05 4.14 -11.90
C ARG A 23 -5.73 5.59 -12.29
N THR A 24 -6.66 6.21 -13.00
CA THR A 24 -6.63 7.64 -13.27
C THR A 24 -6.63 8.44 -11.97
N GLY A 25 -5.68 9.36 -11.84
CA GLY A 25 -5.53 10.22 -10.65
C GLY A 25 -4.66 9.62 -9.55
N VAL A 26 -4.01 8.47 -9.77
CA VAL A 26 -2.89 8.01 -8.93
C VAL A 26 -1.58 8.50 -9.53
N HIS A 27 -0.84 9.29 -8.75
CA HIS A 27 0.45 9.85 -9.16
C HIS A 27 1.62 8.97 -8.71
N ALA A 28 1.53 8.43 -7.49
CA ALA A 28 2.57 7.58 -6.94
C ALA A 28 2.02 6.57 -5.93
N VAL A 29 2.71 5.43 -5.80
CA VAL A 29 2.42 4.40 -4.80
C VAL A 29 3.72 4.05 -4.08
N PHE A 30 3.71 4.20 -2.77
CA PHE A 30 4.82 3.85 -1.87
C PHE A 30 4.38 2.69 -0.99
N ILE A 31 5.13 1.60 -1.03
CA ILE A 31 4.89 0.41 -0.21
C ILE A 31 6.10 0.24 0.69
N GLY A 32 5.86 0.10 1.99
CA GLY A 32 6.90 -0.10 2.99
C GLY A 32 6.43 -0.92 4.17
N LEU A 33 7.36 -1.36 5.00
CA LEU A 33 7.06 -2.02 6.25
C LEU A 33 6.95 -0.97 7.36
N LEU A 34 5.81 -0.95 8.04
CA LEU A 34 5.52 -0.08 9.17
C LEU A 34 5.64 -0.88 10.49
N PRO A 35 5.94 -0.19 11.60
CA PRO A 35 5.80 -0.79 12.91
C PRO A 35 4.32 -1.05 13.22
N ASP A 36 4.05 -2.16 13.91
CA ASP A 36 2.72 -2.48 14.39
C ASP A 36 2.30 -1.61 15.61
N GLN A 37 1.06 -1.71 16.09
CA GLN A 37 0.55 -1.01 17.28
C GLN A 37 1.41 -1.22 18.54
N HIS A 38 2.21 -2.29 18.59
CA HIS A 38 3.17 -2.57 19.64
C HIS A 38 4.58 -1.97 19.40
N GLY A 39 4.79 -1.22 18.31
CA GLY A 39 6.07 -0.61 17.96
C GLY A 39 7.08 -1.56 17.33
N ILE A 40 6.67 -2.78 16.97
CA ILE A 40 7.56 -3.78 16.37
C ILE A 40 7.69 -3.49 14.87
N PRO A 41 8.87 -3.07 14.37
CA PRO A 41 9.08 -2.81 12.95
C PRO A 41 8.91 -4.10 12.13
N GLY A 42 8.29 -3.98 10.95
CA GLY A 42 8.12 -5.13 10.05
C GLY A 42 6.85 -5.95 10.26
N GLN A 43 6.00 -5.58 11.22
CA GLN A 43 4.75 -6.29 11.49
C GLN A 43 3.52 -5.71 10.79
N GLN A 44 3.65 -4.60 10.05
CA GLN A 44 2.56 -4.03 9.26
C GLN A 44 3.08 -3.62 7.89
N ILE A 45 2.22 -3.73 6.87
CA ILE A 45 2.50 -3.23 5.52
C ILE A 45 1.83 -1.87 5.38
N GLY A 46 2.62 -0.82 5.18
CA GLY A 46 2.13 0.51 4.85
C GLY A 46 2.09 0.72 3.34
N ILE A 47 0.92 1.09 2.84
CA ILE A 47 0.74 1.48 1.44
C ILE A 47 0.29 2.94 1.44
N ARG A 48 1.17 3.84 1.01
CA ARG A 48 0.84 5.24 0.78
C ARG A 48 0.58 5.48 -0.70
N VAL A 49 -0.60 5.97 -1.03
CA VAL A 49 -1.00 6.26 -2.39
C VAL A 49 -1.15 7.78 -2.54
N VAL A 50 -0.36 8.39 -3.41
CA VAL A 50 -0.44 9.82 -3.74
C VAL A 50 -1.42 10.00 -4.86
N VAL A 51 -2.52 10.70 -4.59
CA VAL A 51 -3.68 10.74 -5.48
C VAL A 51 -4.32 12.12 -5.52
N ASP A 52 -5.02 12.40 -6.61
CA ASP A 52 -5.88 13.57 -6.68
C ASP A 52 -6.95 13.52 -5.57
N PRO A 53 -7.27 14.65 -4.93
CA PRO A 53 -8.15 14.70 -3.77
C PRO A 53 -9.59 14.23 -4.05
N VAL A 54 -9.98 14.11 -5.32
CA VAL A 54 -11.37 13.85 -5.74
C VAL A 54 -11.63 12.37 -6.12
N THR A 55 -10.60 11.56 -6.38
CA THR A 55 -10.79 10.38 -7.26
C THR A 55 -10.70 9.00 -6.58
N VAL A 56 -10.17 8.87 -5.35
CA VAL A 56 -9.61 7.56 -4.92
C VAL A 56 -10.26 6.89 -3.70
N GLU A 57 -11.16 7.54 -2.98
CA GLU A 57 -11.64 7.02 -1.67
C GLU A 57 -12.28 5.61 -1.74
N THR A 58 -13.02 5.31 -2.81
CA THR A 58 -13.65 3.99 -3.02
C THR A 58 -12.64 2.89 -3.36
N HIS A 59 -11.51 3.22 -3.98
CA HIS A 59 -10.56 2.22 -4.47
C HIS A 59 -9.65 1.71 -3.36
N LEU A 60 -9.21 2.58 -2.45
CA LEU A 60 -8.37 2.19 -1.31
C LEU A 60 -9.09 1.19 -0.39
N GLN A 61 -10.41 1.27 -0.30
CA GLN A 61 -11.22 0.33 0.49
C GLN A 61 -11.26 -1.09 -0.10
N ARG A 62 -10.94 -1.26 -1.39
CA ARG A 62 -10.92 -2.58 -2.05
C ARG A 62 -9.58 -3.30 -1.90
N LEU A 63 -8.58 -2.65 -1.33
CA LEU A 63 -7.28 -3.27 -1.08
C LEU A 63 -7.39 -4.36 -0.01
N PRO A 64 -6.56 -5.40 -0.09
CA PRO A 64 -6.54 -6.45 0.91
C PRO A 64 -6.18 -5.86 2.28
N ARG A 65 -6.88 -6.35 3.32
CA ARG A 65 -6.66 -5.91 4.71
C ARG A 65 -5.44 -6.57 5.36
N SER A 66 -4.99 -7.68 4.79
CA SER A 66 -3.78 -8.38 5.20
C SER A 66 -3.13 -9.08 4.01
N ILE A 67 -1.81 -9.22 4.05
CA ILE A 67 -1.00 -9.95 3.07
C ILE A 67 -0.06 -10.83 3.87
N ASP A 68 -0.08 -12.13 3.62
CA ASP A 68 0.80 -13.08 4.30
C ASP A 68 0.69 -13.02 5.84
N GLY A 69 -0.52 -12.77 6.35
CA GLY A 69 -0.79 -12.58 7.78
C GLY A 69 -0.40 -11.22 8.35
N LEU A 70 0.33 -10.38 7.58
CA LEU A 70 0.66 -9.02 7.98
C LEU A 70 -0.53 -8.08 7.70
N PRO A 71 -0.99 -7.28 8.68
CA PRO A 71 -2.00 -6.25 8.43
C PRO A 71 -1.50 -5.23 7.41
N VAL A 72 -2.40 -4.79 6.54
CA VAL A 72 -2.15 -3.74 5.55
C VAL A 72 -2.85 -2.47 6.01
N ARG A 73 -2.08 -1.38 6.08
CA ARG A 73 -2.59 -0.04 6.34
C ARG A 73 -2.39 0.81 5.10
N VAL A 74 -3.48 1.37 4.62
CA VAL A 74 -3.48 2.21 3.43
C VAL A 74 -3.68 3.66 3.83
N GLU A 75 -2.79 4.53 3.38
CA GLU A 75 -2.84 5.97 3.62
C GLU A 75 -2.91 6.72 2.29
N ARG A 76 -3.77 7.74 2.23
CA ARG A 76 -3.78 8.68 1.11
C ARG A 76 -2.79 9.80 1.36
N GLY A 77 -1.88 10.00 0.42
CA GLY A 77 -1.04 11.20 0.34
C GLY A 77 -1.69 12.21 -0.61
N ALA A 78 -1.63 13.49 -0.26
CA ALA A 78 -1.81 14.54 -1.24
C ALA A 78 -0.51 14.66 -2.06
N PRO A 79 -0.59 14.96 -3.37
CA PRO A 79 0.59 15.42 -4.09
C PRO A 79 1.15 16.63 -3.35
N ALA A 80 2.48 16.70 -3.25
CA ALA A 80 3.11 17.93 -2.74
C ALA A 80 2.62 19.09 -3.61
N PRO A 81 2.24 20.25 -3.04
CA PRO A 81 1.96 21.41 -3.86
C PRO A 81 3.20 21.67 -4.71
N GLU A 82 3.04 21.63 -6.04
CA GLU A 82 4.10 22.06 -6.95
C GLU A 82 4.47 23.50 -6.55
N GLU A 83 5.72 23.72 -6.12
CA GLU A 83 6.29 25.03 -5.81
C GLU A 83 6.59 25.84 -7.08
#